data_AF-A0A932CAF9-F1
#
_entry.id   AF-A0A932CAF9-F1
#
_cell.length_a   1.000
_cell.length_b   1.000
_cell.length_c   1.000
_cell.angle_alpha   90.00
_cell.angle_beta   90.00
_cell.angle_gamma   90.00
#
_symmetry.space_group_name_H-M   'P 1'
#
loop_
_entity.id
_entity.type
_entity.pdbx_description
1 polymer ?
#
loop_
_entity_poly.entity_id
_entity_poly.type
_entity_poly.pdbx_seq_one_letter_code
_entity_poly.pdbx_strand_id
1 'polypeptide(L)' 'TAGVGALYPALAPGSSGLTKASFALVDHIRSVDKRRIRRMFGQVSPAELAIIDQGLELFLGLSGTQ' A
#
# COMPACT_ATOMS: atom_id res chain seq x y z
N THR A 1 10.28 -13.76 -1.15
CA THR A 1 9.11 -14.50 -0.64
C THR A 1 7.92 -14.12 -1.48
N ALA A 2 7.17 -15.08 -2.01
CA ALA A 2 5.99 -14.80 -2.82
C ALA A 2 4.95 -14.09 -1.93
N GLY A 3 4.88 -12.76 -2.04
CA GLY A 3 3.94 -11.90 -1.30
C GLY A 3 2.55 -12.05 -1.90
N VAL A 4 1.91 -13.18 -1.62
CA VAL A 4 0.55 -13.48 -2.01
C VAL A 4 -0.28 -13.54 -0.73
N GLY A 5 -1.15 -12.54 -0.53
CA GLY A 5 -2.04 -12.49 0.63
C GLY A 5 -2.54 -11.08 0.91
N ALA A 6 -3.53 -10.97 1.79
CA ALA A 6 -4.15 -9.69 2.18
C ALA A 6 -3.14 -8.65 2.74
N LEU A 7 -1.96 -9.10 3.15
CA LEU A 7 -0.85 -8.26 3.66
C LEU A 7 0.07 -7.72 2.56
N TYR A 8 -0.15 -8.07 1.29
CA TYR A 8 0.69 -7.62 0.17
C TYR A 8 -0.19 -7.24 -1.03
N PRO A 9 -0.96 -6.14 -0.93
CA PRO A 9 -1.69 -5.59 -2.08
C PRO A 9 -0.74 -5.36 -3.25
N ALA A 10 -1.05 -6.02 -4.37
CA ALA A 10 -0.31 -5.86 -5.61
C ALA A 10 -0.65 -4.51 -6.25
N LEU A 11 0.38 -3.82 -6.73
CA LEU A 11 0.30 -2.56 -7.45
C LEU A 11 0.72 -2.79 -8.90
N ALA A 12 -0.17 -2.43 -9.81
CA ALA A 12 0.08 -2.59 -11.23
C ALA A 12 1.09 -1.52 -11.71
N PRO A 13 1.99 -1.88 -12.65
CA PRO A 13 2.80 -0.90 -13.35
C PRO A 13 1.91 0.01 -14.23
N GLY A 14 2.30 1.28 -14.39
CA GLY A 14 1.59 2.22 -15.26
C GLY A 14 1.02 3.44 -14.53
N SER A 15 -0.29 3.46 -14.27
CA SER A 15 -1.05 4.62 -13.72
C SER A 15 -0.50 5.15 -12.39
N SER A 16 0.14 4.28 -11.62
CA SER A 16 0.77 4.56 -10.32
C SER A 16 2.17 5.19 -10.42
N GLY A 17 2.75 5.29 -11.63
CA GLY A 17 4.14 5.72 -11.84
C GLY A 17 5.16 4.61 -11.56
N LEU A 18 4.70 3.37 -11.31
CA LEU A 18 5.55 2.20 -11.12
C LEU A 18 5.99 1.62 -12.48
N THR A 19 7.27 1.30 -12.60
CA THR A 19 7.86 0.68 -13.80
C THR A 19 7.72 -0.84 -13.81
N LYS A 20 7.42 -1.45 -12.66
CA LYS A 20 7.29 -2.90 -12.47
C LYS A 20 6.12 -3.21 -11.54
N ALA A 21 5.54 -4.39 -11.68
CA ALA A 21 4.61 -4.93 -10.69
C ALA A 21 5.29 -4.92 -9.31
N SER A 22 4.65 -4.25 -8.36
CA SER A 22 5.18 -4.00 -7.02
C SER A 22 4.13 -4.36 -5.98
N PHE A 23 4.52 -4.36 -4.71
CA PHE A 23 3.61 -4.67 -3.61
C PHE A 23 3.72 -3.58 -2.54
N ALA A 24 2.59 -3.18 -1.94
CA ALA A 24 2.62 -2.33 -0.76
C ALA A 24 2.81 -3.19 0.50
N LEU A 25 3.80 -2.85 1.31
CA LEU A 25 4.13 -3.58 2.55
C LEU A 25 3.35 -2.96 3.71
N VAL A 26 2.14 -3.47 3.98
CA VAL A 26 1.28 -2.92 5.07
C VAL A 26 1.85 -3.19 6.47
N ASP A 27 2.85 -4.05 6.59
CA ASP A 27 3.58 -4.33 7.83
C ASP A 27 4.74 -3.34 8.10
N HIS A 28 5.15 -2.56 7.10
CA HIS A 28 6.29 -1.62 7.17
C HIS A 28 5.86 -0.14 7.22
N ILE A 29 4.84 0.17 8.02
CA ILE A 29 4.31 1.54 8.15
C ILE A 29 5.23 2.40 9.02
N ARG A 30 5.43 3.67 8.62
CA ARG A 30 6.13 4.67 9.41
C ARG A 30 5.55 6.06 9.22
N SER A 31 5.52 6.86 10.28
CA SER A 31 5.27 8.30 10.17
C SER A 31 6.49 9.00 9.56
N VAL A 32 6.26 9.83 8.53
CA VAL A 32 7.30 10.60 7.85
C VAL A 32 6.95 12.07 7.81
N ASP A 33 7.92 12.93 8.10
CA ASP A 33 7.79 14.37 7.91
C ASP A 33 7.79 14.73 6.41
N LYS A 34 7.00 15.74 6.01
CA LYS A 34 6.83 16.15 4.61
C LYS A 34 8.15 16.56 3.94
N ARG A 35 9.14 17.05 4.69
CA ARG A 35 10.47 17.42 4.15
C ARG A 35 11.28 16.21 3.69
N ARG A 36 10.91 14.99 4.10
CA ARG A 36 11.56 13.76 3.65
C ARG A 36 11.05 13.26 2.29
N ILE A 37 9.94 13.82 1.79
CA ILE A 37 9.38 13.47 0.48
C ILE A 37 10.19 14.20 -0.59
N ARG A 38 10.96 13.45 -1.39
CA ARG A 38 11.83 14.02 -2.44
C ARG A 38 11.09 14.26 -3.75
N ARG A 39 10.16 13.37 -4.09
CA ARG A 39 9.42 13.38 -5.37
C ARG A 39 8.16 12.51 -5.25
N MET A 40 7.11 12.90 -5.97
CA MET A 40 5.94 12.05 -6.23
C MET A 40 6.17 11.26 -7.52
N PHE A 41 5.99 9.94 -7.46
CA PHE A 41 6.14 9.06 -8.64
C PHE A 41 4.83 8.93 -9.43
N GLY A 42 3.70 8.95 -8.74
CA GLY A 42 2.37 8.87 -9.33
C GLY A 42 1.32 8.74 -8.23
N GLN A 43 0.12 8.33 -8.61
CA GLN A 43 -1.00 8.16 -7.69
C GLN A 43 -1.57 6.75 -7.85
N VAL A 44 -1.77 6.06 -6.73
CA VAL A 44 -2.39 4.74 -6.68
C VAL A 44 -3.86 4.86 -7.09
N SER A 45 -4.38 3.89 -7.84
CA SER A 45 -5.79 3.90 -8.24
C SER A 45 -6.72 3.74 -7.03
N PRO A 46 -7.98 4.22 -7.12
CA PRO A 46 -8.95 4.04 -6.02
C PRO A 46 -9.17 2.57 -5.65
N ALA A 47 -9.12 1.67 -6.63
CA ALA A 47 -9.28 0.24 -6.41
C ALA A 47 -8.10 -0.37 -5.64
N GLU A 48 -6.87 -0.02 -6.01
CA GLU A 48 -5.66 -0.45 -5.30
C GLU A 48 -5.61 0.13 -3.88
N LEU A 49 -6.03 1.39 -3.71
CA LEU A 49 -6.10 2.03 -2.40
C LEU A 49 -7.05 1.30 -1.46
N ALA A 50 -8.23 0.88 -1.94
CA ALA A 50 -9.18 0.10 -1.14
C ALA A 50 -8.61 -1.25 -0.66
N ILE A 51 -7.75 -1.90 -1.46
CA ILE A 51 -7.08 -3.15 -1.06
C ILE A 51 -6.00 -2.85 -0.01
N ILE A 52 -5.28 -1.73 -0.14
CA ILE A 52 -4.32 -1.27 0.88
C ILE A 52 -5.05 -1.00 2.20
N ASP A 53 -6.19 -0.32 2.17
CA ASP A 53 -6.98 -0.01 3.36
C ASP A 53 -7.44 -1.28 4.08
N GLN A 54 -7.95 -2.28 3.34
CA GLN A 54 -8.28 -3.59 3.92
C GLN A 54 -7.07 -4.29 4.53
N GLY A 55 -5.91 -4.25 3.86
CA GLY A 55 -4.66 -4.81 4.39
C GLY A 55 -4.21 -4.12 5.67
N LEU A 56 -4.37 -2.79 5.75
CA LEU A 56 -4.09 -1.99 6.94
C LEU A 56 -5.05 -2.31 8.09
N GLU A 57 -6.35 -2.44 7.81
CA GLU A 57 -7.35 -2.81 8.81
C GLU A 57 -7.06 -4.17 9.43
N LEU A 58 -6.70 -5.15 8.61
CA LEU A 58 -6.32 -6.49 9.06
C LEU A 58 -5.01 -6.48 9.86
N PHE A 59 -3.99 -5.74 9.40
CA PHE A 59 -2.69 -5.67 10.08
C PHE A 59 -2.76 -4.94 11.42
N LEU A 60 -3.53 -3.85 11.48
CA LEU A 60 -3.67 -3.03 12.68
C LEU A 60 -4.78 -3.55 13.62
N GLY A 61 -5.52 -4.60 13.23
CA GLY A 61 -6.63 -5.15 14.00
C GLY A 61 -7.83 -4.20 14.11
N LEU A 62 -7.97 -3.26 13.18
CA LEU A 62 -9.06 -2.28 13.15
C LEU A 62 -10.38 -2.90 12.69
N SER A 63 -10.34 -4.08 12.06
CA SER A 63 -11.50 -4.89 11.70
C SER A 63 -12.22 -5.51 12.92
N GLY A 64 -11.79 -5.17 14.14
CA GLY A 64 -12.41 -5.56 15.41
C GLY A 64 -13.01 -4.37 16.13
N THR A 65 -14.10 -3.81 15.61
CA THR A 65 -15.09 -3.11 16.43
C THR A 65 -16.41 -3.85 16.28
N GLN A 66 -17.03 -4.15 17.41
CA GLN A 66 -18.14 -5.09 17.60
C GLN A 66 -19.40 -4.78 16.79
#